data_AF-A0A1Q5S8Z0-F1
#
_entry.id   AF-A0A1Q5S8Z0-F1
#
_cell.length_a   1.000
_cell.length_b   1.000
_cell.length_c   1.000
_cell.angle_alpha   90.00
_cell.angle_beta   90.00
_cell.angle_gamma   90.00
#
_symmetry.space_group_name_H-M   'P 1'
#
loop_
_entity.id
_entity.type
_entity.pdbx_description
1 polymer ?
#
loop_
_entity_poly.entity_id
_entity_poly.type
_entity_poly.pdbx_seq_one_letter_code
_entity_poly.pdbx_strand_id
1 'polypeptide(L)' 'MAQLRANHILYDREGDGEFFQVYTHIFDERFFFEIVERRNYQGFGVANAGITLAAQAREVQPASMPRV' A
#
# COMPACT_ATOMS: atom_id res chain seq x y z
N MET A 1 14.01 8.51 3.92
CA MET A 1 12.56 8.83 3.87
C MET A 1 12.12 9.46 2.55
N ALA A 2 12.81 10.47 1.99
CA ALA A 2 12.43 11.09 0.71
C ALA A 2 12.30 10.09 -0.46
N GLN A 3 13.20 9.11 -0.53
CA GLN A 3 13.19 8.06 -1.55
C GLN A 3 12.03 7.06 -1.39
N LEU A 4 11.62 6.75 -0.16
CA LEU A 4 10.47 5.86 0.08
C LEU A 4 9.17 6.53 -0.35
N ARG A 5 9.00 7.81 0.01
CA ARG A 5 7.85 8.61 -0.42
C ARG A 5 7.79 8.77 -1.94
N ALA A 6 8.92 9.02 -2.59
CA ALA A 6 9.00 9.13 -4.04
C ALA A 6 8.60 7.84 -4.76
N ASN A 7 8.83 6.68 -4.15
CA ASN A 7 8.46 5.37 -4.69
C ASN A 7 7.14 4.83 -4.10
N HIS A 8 6.38 5.63 -3.36
CA HIS A 8 5.11 5.23 -2.74
C HIS A 8 5.23 3.98 -1.84
N ILE A 9 6.40 3.79 -1.23
CA ILE A 9 6.68 2.67 -0.33
C ILE A 9 6.16 3.02 1.07
N LEU A 10 5.27 2.19 1.61
CA LEU A 10 4.87 2.27 3.01
C LEU A 10 5.88 1.50 3.85
N TYR A 11 6.18 2.03 5.03
CA TYR A 11 7.23 1.54 5.91
C TYR A 11 6.68 1.41 7.32
N ASP A 12 6.90 0.24 7.92
CA ASP A 12 6.62 -0.03 9.34
C ASP A 12 7.87 -0.62 10.01
N ARG A 13 8.00 -0.39 11.31
CA ARG A 13 9.13 -0.88 12.09
C ARG A 13 8.67 -1.29 13.49
N GLU A 14 8.98 -2.52 13.87
CA GLU A 14 8.70 -3.07 15.20
C GLU A 14 9.99 -3.64 15.80
N GLY A 15 10.49 -3.00 16.85
CA GLY A 15 11.80 -3.33 17.43
C GLY A 15 12.92 -3.19 16.39
N ASP A 16 13.65 -4.29 16.17
CA ASP A 16 14.70 -4.42 15.13
C ASP A 16 14.15 -4.92 13.78
N GLY A 17 12.83 -5.12 13.69
CA GLY A 17 12.16 -5.57 12.48
C GLY A 17 11.74 -4.40 11.59
N GLU A 18 12.08 -4.45 10.30
CA GLU A 18 11.64 -3.50 9.28
C GLU A 18 10.70 -4.16 8.28
N PHE A 19 9.69 -3.41 7.85
CA PHE A 19 8.69 -3.82 6.87
C PHE A 19 8.50 -2.75 5.82
N PHE A 20 8.69 -3.12 4.55
CA PHE A 20 8.43 -2.26 3.41
C PHE A 20 7.34 -2.91 2.56
N GLN A 21 6.38 -2.10 2.10
CA GLN A 21 5.33 -2.59 1.22
C GLN A 21 5.03 -1.59 0.11
N VAL A 22 4.65 -2.11 -1.05
CA VAL A 22 4.13 -1.34 -2.17
C VAL A 22 2.99 -2.10 -2.82
N TYR A 23 2.00 -1.36 -3.30
CA TYR A 23 0.83 -1.90 -3.98
C TYR A 23 0.89 -1.60 -5.46
N THR A 24 0.46 -2.56 -6.28
CA THR A 24 0.15 -2.30 -7.68
C THR A 24 -1.21 -1.63 -7.81
N HIS A 25 -1.46 -1.01 -8.96
CA HIS A 25 -2.82 -0.64 -9.37
C HIS A 25 -3.73 -1.87 -9.40
N ILE A 26 -5.03 -1.65 -9.25
CA ILE A 26 -6.05 -2.68 -9.39
C ILE A 26 -6.10 -3.15 -10.84
N PHE A 27 -5.99 -4.46 -11.04
CA PHE A 27 -6.13 -5.12 -12.33
C PHE A 27 -7.56 -5.62 -12.53
N ASP A 28 -8.17 -5.23 -13.66
CA ASP A 28 -9.53 -5.63 -14.07
C ASP A 28 -10.59 -5.43 -12.96
N GLU A 29 -10.42 -4.39 -12.14
CA GLU A 29 -11.29 -4.08 -10.98
C GLU A 29 -11.46 -5.25 -9.97
N ARG A 30 -10.56 -6.24 -9.98
CA ARG A 30 -10.73 -7.51 -9.24
C ARG A 30 -9.66 -7.78 -8.21
N PHE A 31 -8.40 -7.60 -8.58
CA PHE A 31 -7.29 -7.92 -7.69
C PHE A 31 -6.12 -6.96 -7.92
N PHE A 32 -5.25 -6.89 -6.93
CA PHE A 32 -4.01 -6.14 -6.94
C PHE A 32 -2.95 -7.03 -6.31
N PHE A 33 -1.68 -6.67 -6.50
CA PHE A 33 -0.58 -7.33 -5.82
C PHE A 33 0.02 -6.41 -4.77
N GLU A 34 0.43 -7.02 -3.67
CA GLU A 34 1.26 -6.39 -2.67
C GLU A 34 2.65 -7.02 -2.75
N ILE A 35 3.68 -6.16 -2.87
CA ILE A 35 5.08 -6.58 -2.81
C ILE A 35 5.61 -6.14 -1.46
N VAL A 36 6.12 -7.09 -0.68
CA VAL A 36 6.62 -6.84 0.68
C VAL A 36 8.09 -7.23 0.81
N GLU A 37 8.84 -6.42 1.55
CA GLU A 37 10.17 -6.75 2.03
C GLU A 37 10.15 -6.77 3.55
N ARG A 38 10.53 -7.91 4.13
CA ARG A 38 10.57 -8.14 5.58
C ARG A 38 12.00 -8.34 6.01
N ARG A 39 12.45 -7.55 6.98
CA ARG A 39 13.76 -7.73 7.63
C ARG A 39 13.52 -7.90 9.10
N ASN A 40 13.62 -9.12 9.61
CA ASN A 40 13.36 -9.45 11.03
C ASN A 40 11.97 -9.01 11.56
N TYR A 41 11.01 -8.70 10.68
CA TYR A 41 9.66 -8.26 11.02
C TYR A 41 8.67 -9.42 10.88
N GLN A 42 7.98 -9.73 11.98
CA GLN A 42 7.04 -10.86 12.09
C GLN A 42 5.56 -10.45 11.98
N GLY A 43 5.26 -9.15 12.08
CA GLY A 43 3.89 -8.63 11.99
C GLY A 43 3.30 -8.69 10.57
N PHE A 44 2.03 -8.34 10.40
CA PHE A 44 1.39 -8.35 9.07
C PHE A 44 1.23 -6.96 8.43
N GLY A 45 1.87 -5.92 8.98
CA GLY A 45 1.69 -4.56 8.48
C GLY A 45 0.29 -4.01 8.72
N VAL A 46 -0.37 -4.44 9.81
CA VAL A 46 -1.76 -4.07 10.16
C VAL A 46 -1.96 -2.55 10.19
N ALA A 47 -0.93 -1.80 10.58
CA ALA A 47 -0.92 -0.34 10.57
C ALA A 47 -1.19 0.26 9.19
N ASN A 48 -0.84 -0.45 8.11
CA ASN A 48 -0.94 0.05 6.75
C ASN A 48 -2.26 -0.30 6.06
N ALA A 49 -3.08 -1.19 6.62
CA ALA A 49 -4.33 -1.66 6.02
C ALA A 49 -5.31 -0.52 5.68
N GLY A 50 -5.40 0.51 6.53
CA GLY A 50 -6.25 1.68 6.27
C GLY A 50 -5.78 2.51 5.07
N ILE A 51 -4.48 2.61 4.85
CA ILE A 51 -3.89 3.33 3.71
C ILE A 51 -4.19 2.58 2.41
N THR A 52 -4.08 1.25 2.45
CA THR A 52 -4.40 0.36 1.33
C THR A 52 -5.85 0.51 0.90
N LEU A 53 -6.79 0.47 1.84
CA LEU A 53 -8.22 0.62 1.56
C LEU A 53 -8.53 1.99 0.96
N ALA A 54 -7.90 3.06 1.48
CA ALA A 54 -8.07 4.41 0.94
C ALA A 54 -7.47 4.56 -0.47
N ALA A 55 -6.36 3.89 -0.79
CA ALA A 55 -5.78 3.88 -2.12
C ALA A 55 -6.68 3.13 -3.12
N GLN A 56 -7.19 1.96 -2.74
CA GLN A 56 -8.14 1.19 -3.55
C GLN A 56 -9.43 1.94 -3.81
N ALA A 57 -10.00 2.58 -2.78
CA ALA A 57 -11.22 3.38 -2.92
C ALA A 57 -11.06 4.55 -3.91
N ARG A 58 -9.84 5.05 -4.14
CA ARG A 58 -9.56 6.08 -5.16
C ARG A 58 -9.48 5.50 -6.57
N GLU A 59 -9.05 4.25 -6.71
CA GLU A 59 -8.92 3.57 -8.02
C GLU A 59 -10.24 2.95 -8.50
N VAL A 60 -11.08 2.47 -7.58
CA VAL A 60 -12.40 1.88 -7.90
C VAL A 60 -13.46 2.96 -8.18
N GLN A 61 -13.14 4.25 -8.11
CA GLN A 61 -14.09 5.30 -8.48
C GLN A 61 -14.53 5.11 -9.94
N PRO A 62 -15.80 4.78 -10.19
CA PRO A 62 -16.27 4.43 -11.52
C PRO A 62 -16.11 5.63 -12.45
N ALA A 63 -15.75 5.37 -13.70
CA ALA A 63 -15.58 6.36 -14.77
C ALA A 63 -16.83 7.25 -15.04
N SER A 64 -17.94 7.04 -14.31
CA SER A 64 -19.21 7.76 -14.42
C SER A 64 -19.39 8.92 -13.43
N MET A 65 -18.48 9.17 -12.48
CA MET A 65 -18.57 10.34 -11.61
C MET A 65 -17.77 11.52 -12.20
N PRO A 66 -18.38 12.70 -12.44
CA PRO A 66 -17.64 13.87 -12.89
C PRO A 66 -16.67 14.30 -11.80
N ARG A 67 -15.42 14.57 -12.19
CA ARG A 67 -14.43 15.21 -11.31
C ARG A 67 -14.88 16.66 -11.07
N VAL A 68 -15.41 16.94 -9.87
CA VAL A 68 -15.62 18.31 -9.37
C VAL A 68 -14.34 18.83 -8.73
#